data_AF-A0A1R0XM95-F1
#
_entry.id   AF-A0A1R0XM95-F1
#
_cell.length_a   1.000
_cell.length_b   1.000
_cell.length_c   1.000
_cell.angle_alpha   90.00
_cell.angle_beta   90.00
_cell.angle_gamma   90.00
#
_symmetry.space_group_name_H-M   'P 1'
#
loop_
_entity.id
_entity.type
_entity.pdbx_description
1 polymer ?
#
loop_
_entity_poly.entity_id
_entity_poly.type
_entity_poly.pdbx_seq_one_letter_code
_entity_poly.pdbx_strand_id
1 'polypeptide(L)'
;MNEVDNMIHEISGGTSSLELYEDYLVIKPSNVQKLGGQTQTIPLDSVITISIVKPFLKVPYLQVITANLQTSKKDNLKGASANVVLIQPGKMKIAEKIRDYIAVYKSEKHNRPNPPAPVGSIDDLRQLAELKDSGIITPEEFEAKKKQILGL
;
A
#
# COMPACT_ATOMS: atom_id res chain seq x y z
N MET A 1 -13.55 28.05 0.85
CA MET A 1 -12.19 28.02 0.25
C MET A 1 -11.95 26.58 -0.13
N ASN A 2 -11.86 26.30 -1.42
CA ASN A 2 -11.79 24.94 -1.93
C ASN A 2 -10.35 24.44 -1.82
N GLU A 3 -10.10 23.50 -0.91
CA GLU A 3 -8.85 22.75 -0.91
C GLU A 3 -8.80 21.96 -2.23
N VAL A 4 -7.87 22.37 -3.08
CA VAL A 4 -7.45 21.59 -4.24
C VAL A 4 -6.70 20.39 -3.71
N ASP A 5 -7.42 19.30 -3.52
CA ASP A 5 -6.85 18.00 -3.23
C ASP A 5 -5.99 17.59 -4.44
N ASN A 6 -4.69 17.87 -4.38
CA ASN A 6 -3.76 17.69 -5.48
C ASN A 6 -3.43 16.19 -5.63
N MET A 7 -4.33 15.47 -6.28
CA MET A 7 -4.10 14.10 -6.70
C MET A 7 -2.83 14.01 -7.55
N ILE A 8 -1.87 13.21 -7.10
CA ILE A 8 -0.56 13.03 -7.73
C ILE A 8 -0.67 11.99 -8.84
N HIS A 9 -1.22 10.82 -8.51
CA HIS A 9 -1.35 9.70 -9.42
C HIS A 9 -2.66 8.96 -9.21
N GLU A 10 -3.23 8.44 -10.30
CA GLU A 10 -4.43 7.61 -10.26
C GLU A 10 -4.21 6.35 -11.09
N ILE A 11 -4.64 5.20 -10.56
CA ILE A 11 -4.70 3.94 -11.28
C ILE A 11 -6.06 3.26 -11.07
N SER A 12 -6.81 3.09 -12.16
CA SER A 12 -8.08 2.36 -12.17
C SER A 12 -7.90 0.93 -12.69
N GLY A 13 -8.33 -0.05 -11.89
CA GLY A 13 -8.42 -1.47 -12.22
C GLY A 13 -9.88 -1.92 -12.26
N GLY A 14 -10.19 -2.98 -13.02
CA GLY A 14 -11.59 -3.36 -13.32
C GLY A 14 -12.54 -3.43 -12.11
N THR A 15 -12.04 -3.73 -10.91
CA THR A 15 -12.83 -3.84 -9.67
C THR A 15 -12.58 -2.72 -8.67
N SER A 16 -11.49 -1.95 -8.78
CA SER A 16 -11.05 -0.95 -7.81
C SER A 16 -10.12 0.08 -8.45
N SER A 17 -10.11 1.31 -7.93
CA SER A 17 -9.22 2.39 -8.34
C SER A 17 -8.45 2.92 -7.14
N LEU A 18 -7.18 3.28 -7.32
CA LEU A 18 -6.35 3.91 -6.31
C LEU A 18 -5.96 5.31 -6.76
N GLU A 19 -6.19 6.26 -5.87
CA GLU A 19 -5.83 7.66 -6.00
C GLU A 19 -4.75 7.95 -4.95
N LEU A 20 -3.63 8.51 -5.39
CA LEU A 20 -2.50 8.87 -4.56
C LEU A 20 -2.48 10.38 -4.37
N TYR A 21 -2.42 10.81 -3.12
CA TYR A 21 -2.30 12.20 -2.69
C TYR A 21 -0.97 12.42 -1.96
N GLU A 22 -0.70 13.66 -1.55
CA GLU A 22 0.56 14.05 -0.91
C GLU A 22 0.82 13.32 0.41
N ASP A 23 -0.21 13.14 1.24
CA ASP A 23 -0.09 12.54 2.58
C ASP A 23 -0.93 11.27 2.79
N TYR A 24 -1.80 10.94 1.84
CA TYR A 24 -2.67 9.77 1.93
C TYR A 24 -2.95 9.17 0.56
N LEU A 25 -3.52 7.96 0.54
CA LEU A 25 -4.03 7.33 -0.66
C LEU A 25 -5.47 6.87 -0.41
N VAL A 26 -6.26 6.81 -1.47
CA VAL A 26 -7.67 6.43 -1.42
C VAL A 26 -7.89 5.26 -2.38
N ILE A 27 -8.52 4.21 -1.90
CA ILE A 27 -8.90 3.06 -2.72
C ILE A 27 -10.43 3.04 -2.85
N LYS A 28 -10.91 3.25 -4.08
CA LYS A 28 -12.34 3.29 -4.44
C LYS A 28 -12.73 2.00 -5.14
N PRO A 29 -13.68 1.20 -4.62
CA PRO A 29 -14.19 0.03 -5.35
C PRO A 29 -15.05 0.47 -6.55
N SER A 30 -14.75 -0.04 -7.75
CA SER A 30 -15.50 0.24 -8.98
C SER A 30 -16.91 -0.37 -8.96
N ASN A 31 -17.10 -1.43 -8.16
CA ASN A 31 -18.40 -2.03 -7.89
C ASN A 31 -18.64 -2.10 -6.39
N VAL A 32 -19.30 -1.08 -5.85
CA VAL A 32 -19.59 -0.96 -4.41
C VAL A 32 -20.36 -2.18 -3.84
N GLN A 33 -21.10 -2.90 -4.67
CA GLN A 33 -21.87 -4.07 -4.26
C GLN A 33 -21.08 -5.38 -4.15
N LYS A 34 -19.93 -5.54 -4.84
CA LYS A 34 -19.16 -6.80 -4.87
C LYS A 34 -17.99 -6.87 -3.90
N LEU A 35 -17.67 -5.75 -3.25
CA LEU A 35 -16.42 -5.53 -2.51
C LEU A 35 -16.60 -5.04 -1.07
N GLY A 36 -17.83 -5.01 -0.55
CA GLY A 36 -18.10 -4.40 0.76
C GLY A 36 -18.14 -2.85 0.72
N GLY A 37 -18.05 -2.26 -0.47
CA GLY A 37 -18.62 -0.95 -0.81
C GLY A 37 -17.99 0.31 -0.24
N GLN A 38 -16.94 0.21 0.56
CA GLN A 38 -16.42 1.37 1.29
C GLN A 38 -15.14 1.87 0.62
N THR A 39 -15.13 3.17 0.28
CA THR A 39 -13.91 3.89 -0.06
C THR A 39 -12.97 3.84 1.13
N GLN A 40 -11.75 3.34 0.94
CA GLN A 40 -10.77 3.25 2.00
C GLN A 40 -9.72 4.34 1.85
N THR A 41 -9.71 5.27 2.79
CA THR A 41 -8.66 6.29 2.90
C THR A 41 -7.57 5.77 3.82
N ILE A 42 -6.33 5.72 3.32
CA ILE A 42 -5.17 5.17 3.99
C ILE A 42 -4.11 6.28 4.07
N PRO A 43 -3.73 6.74 5.27
CA PRO A 43 -2.61 7.66 5.42
C PRO A 43 -1.34 7.00 4.88
N LEU A 44 -0.51 7.74 4.11
CA LEU A 44 0.77 7.21 3.63
C LEU A 44 1.64 6.78 4.80
N ASP A 45 1.50 7.41 5.97
CA ASP A 45 2.15 7.01 7.21
C ASP A 45 1.86 5.57 7.65
N SER A 46 0.62 5.09 7.44
CA SER A 46 0.23 3.71 7.73
C SER A 46 0.60 2.71 6.62
N VAL A 47 0.96 3.20 5.43
CA VAL A 47 1.46 2.35 4.34
C VAL A 47 2.86 1.86 4.67
N ILE A 48 3.04 0.54 4.68
CA ILE A 48 4.36 -0.07 4.83
C ILE A 48 5.09 -0.02 3.50
N THR A 49 4.44 -0.52 2.43
CA THR A 49 5.00 -0.58 1.08
C THR A 49 3.90 -0.83 0.03
N ILE A 50 4.26 -0.71 -1.24
CA ILE A 50 3.43 -1.09 -2.39
C ILE A 50 4.09 -2.28 -3.10
N SER A 51 3.39 -3.40 -3.17
CA SER A 51 3.83 -4.58 -3.92
C SER A 51 3.19 -4.61 -5.30
N ILE A 52 4.00 -4.77 -6.34
CA ILE A 52 3.53 -4.94 -7.72
C ILE A 52 3.79 -6.40 -8.11
N VAL A 53 2.72 -7.16 -8.26
CA VAL A 53 2.81 -8.58 -8.62
C VAL A 53 2.53 -8.72 -10.12
N LYS A 54 3.50 -9.30 -10.85
CA LYS A 54 3.44 -9.54 -12.30
C LYS A 54 3.36 -11.05 -12.60
N PRO A 55 2.19 -11.70 -12.47
CA PRO A 55 2.02 -13.12 -12.76
C PRO A 55 2.06 -13.40 -14.28
N PHE A 56 2.64 -14.53 -14.68
CA PHE A 56 2.89 -14.87 -16.09
C PHE A 56 1.61 -15.09 -16.93
N LEU A 57 0.54 -15.64 -16.34
CA LEU A 57 -0.74 -15.95 -17.02
C LEU A 57 -1.94 -15.15 -16.49
N LYS A 58 -1.74 -14.23 -15.55
CA LYS A 58 -2.83 -13.46 -14.93
C LYS A 58 -2.59 -11.95 -15.10
N VAL A 59 -3.64 -11.17 -14.87
CA VAL A 59 -3.53 -9.71 -14.89
C VAL A 59 -2.62 -9.27 -13.73
N PRO A 60 -1.60 -8.43 -13.98
CA PRO A 60 -0.78 -7.87 -12.93
C PRO A 60 -1.62 -7.01 -11.98
N TYR A 61 -1.19 -6.92 -10.73
CA TYR A 61 -1.91 -6.16 -9.71
C TYR A 61 -0.95 -5.41 -8.79
N LEU A 62 -1.44 -4.30 -8.28
CA LEU A 62 -0.82 -3.49 -7.25
C LEU A 62 -1.51 -3.82 -5.93
N GLN A 63 -0.73 -4.16 -4.92
CA GLN A 63 -1.22 -4.42 -3.57
C GLN A 63 -0.63 -3.39 -2.63
N VAL A 64 -1.51 -2.63 -1.97
CA VAL A 64 -1.14 -1.74 -0.89
C VAL A 64 -0.96 -2.58 0.38
N ILE A 65 0.21 -2.46 1.00
CA ILE A 65 0.53 -3.15 2.25
C ILE A 65 0.57 -2.10 3.35
N THR A 66 -0.33 -2.23 4.31
CA THR A 66 -0.47 -1.33 5.47
C THR A 66 -0.32 -2.12 6.76
N ALA A 67 0.00 -1.43 7.85
CA ALA A 67 0.08 -2.01 9.20
C ALA A 67 -1.18 -2.78 9.60
N ASN A 68 -2.36 -2.25 9.25
CA ASN A 68 -3.65 -2.85 9.59
C ASN A 68 -4.19 -3.81 8.52
N LEU A 69 -3.34 -4.33 7.63
CA LEU A 69 -3.83 -5.12 6.51
C LEU A 69 -4.31 -6.50 6.97
N GLN A 70 -5.63 -6.70 6.99
CA GLN A 70 -6.20 -8.04 7.16
C GLN A 70 -6.05 -8.86 5.88
N THR A 71 -4.95 -9.59 5.76
CA THR A 71 -4.66 -10.44 4.61
C THR A 71 -5.49 -11.73 4.63
N SER A 72 -6.71 -11.68 4.12
CA SER A 72 -7.39 -12.91 3.73
C SER A 72 -6.79 -13.39 2.40
N LYS A 73 -5.86 -14.36 2.46
CA LYS A 73 -5.19 -15.00 1.30
C LYS A 73 -6.16 -15.43 0.16
N LYS A 74 -7.45 -15.62 0.48
CA LYS A 74 -8.50 -16.05 -0.45
C LYS A 74 -9.03 -14.93 -1.37
N ASP A 75 -8.91 -13.66 -0.99
CA ASP A 75 -9.52 -12.52 -1.72
C ASP A 75 -8.59 -11.85 -2.75
N ASN A 76 -7.27 -11.96 -2.57
CA ASN A 76 -6.29 -11.39 -3.52
C ASN A 76 -6.35 -12.01 -4.92
N LEU A 77 -6.94 -13.21 -5.07
CA LEU A 77 -7.03 -13.94 -6.34
C LEU A 77 -8.02 -13.34 -7.35
N LYS A 78 -8.89 -12.42 -6.93
CA LYS A 78 -9.92 -11.82 -7.80
C LYS A 78 -9.80 -10.30 -7.96
N GLY A 79 -8.78 -9.66 -7.38
CA GLY A 79 -8.79 -8.19 -7.21
C GLY A 79 -10.00 -7.72 -6.39
N ALA A 80 -10.49 -8.59 -5.51
CA ALA A 80 -11.67 -8.39 -4.67
C ALA A 80 -11.30 -8.05 -3.22
N SER A 81 -10.06 -7.61 -2.98
CA SER A 81 -9.66 -7.08 -1.68
C SER A 81 -9.57 -5.55 -1.77
N ALA A 82 -10.02 -4.87 -0.71
CA ALA A 82 -10.03 -3.41 -0.63
C ALA A 82 -8.64 -2.77 -0.79
N ASN A 83 -7.57 -3.56 -0.69
CA ASN A 83 -6.18 -3.14 -0.76
C ASN A 83 -5.45 -3.61 -2.05
N VAL A 84 -6.17 -4.18 -3.02
CA VAL A 84 -5.60 -4.60 -4.32
C VAL A 84 -6.27 -3.87 -5.47
N VAL A 85 -5.46 -3.37 -6.40
CA VAL A 85 -5.88 -2.75 -7.65
C VAL A 85 -5.28 -3.48 -8.83
N LEU A 86 -6.13 -3.97 -9.73
CA LEU A 86 -5.68 -4.61 -10.96
C LEU A 86 -5.00 -3.58 -11.87
N ILE A 87 -3.83 -3.91 -12.39
CA ILE A 87 -3.08 -3.05 -13.29
C ILE A 87 -3.49 -3.39 -14.72
N GLN A 88 -4.19 -2.46 -15.37
CA GLN A 88 -4.54 -2.61 -16.77
C GLN A 88 -3.29 -2.55 -17.67
N PRO A 89 -3.29 -3.26 -18.82
CA PRO A 89 -2.22 -3.12 -19.81
C PRO A 89 -2.03 -1.65 -20.20
N GLY A 90 -0.79 -1.16 -20.15
CA GLY A 90 -0.44 0.26 -20.37
C GLY A 90 -0.39 1.14 -19.12
N LYS A 91 -0.93 0.69 -17.98
CA LYS A 91 -0.89 1.42 -16.70
C LYS A 91 0.26 0.99 -15.77
N MET A 92 1.10 0.04 -16.20
CA MET A 92 2.26 -0.46 -15.46
C MET A 92 3.19 0.67 -14.98
N LYS A 93 3.49 1.64 -15.86
CA LYS A 93 4.34 2.77 -15.51
C LYS A 93 3.78 3.62 -14.37
N ILE A 94 2.45 3.73 -14.27
CA ILE A 94 1.79 4.49 -13.20
C ILE A 94 1.87 3.71 -11.89
N ALA A 95 1.65 2.40 -11.92
CA ALA A 95 1.84 1.54 -10.75
C ALA A 95 3.27 1.64 -10.19
N GLU A 96 4.26 1.63 -11.07
CA GLU A 96 5.67 1.80 -10.70
C GLU A 96 5.94 3.19 -10.10
N LYS A 97 5.37 4.26 -10.67
CA LYS A 97 5.44 5.61 -10.10
C LYS A 97 4.81 5.72 -8.72
N ILE A 98 3.64 5.10 -8.50
CA ILE A 98 2.96 5.11 -7.19
C ILE A 98 3.84 4.42 -6.14
N ARG A 99 4.41 3.25 -6.48
CA ARG A 99 5.35 2.54 -5.60
C ARG A 99 6.56 3.42 -5.27
N ASP A 100 7.18 4.00 -6.30
CA ASP A 100 8.37 4.83 -6.16
C ASP A 100 8.10 6.07 -5.30
N TYR A 101 6.98 6.75 -5.54
CA TYR A 101 6.55 7.90 -4.75
C TYR A 101 6.39 7.55 -3.27
N ILE A 102 5.73 6.42 -2.96
CA ILE A 102 5.53 5.99 -1.57
C ILE A 102 6.86 5.60 -0.93
N ALA A 103 7.77 4.98 -1.67
CA ALA A 103 9.13 4.68 -1.19
C ALA A 103 9.90 5.97 -0.86
N VAL A 104 9.88 6.97 -1.75
CA VAL A 104 10.52 8.28 -1.54
C VAL A 104 9.86 9.04 -0.39
N TYR A 105 8.53 9.10 -0.32
CA TYR A 105 7.81 9.73 0.79
C TYR A 105 8.23 9.13 2.14
N LYS A 106 8.43 7.81 2.19
CA LYS A 106 8.89 7.11 3.40
C LYS A 106 10.34 7.40 3.74
N SER A 107 11.24 7.45 2.75
CA SER A 107 12.64 7.79 3.00
C SER A 107 12.81 9.25 3.41
N GLU A 108 12.07 10.17 2.80
CA GLU A 108 12.08 11.61 3.13
C GLU A 108 11.52 11.89 4.52
N LYS A 109 10.44 11.19 4.94
CA LYS A 109 9.93 11.29 6.31
C LYS A 109 10.86 10.68 7.36
N HIS A 110 11.67 9.68 7.02
CA HIS A 110 12.67 9.14 7.93
C HIS A 110 13.75 10.16 8.32
N ASN A 111 13.92 11.23 7.54
CA ASN A 111 14.84 12.34 7.83
C ASN A 111 14.20 13.47 8.66
N ARG A 112 12.91 13.42 8.95
CA ARG A 112 12.26 14.35 9.88
C ARG A 112 12.10 13.67 11.24
N PRO A 113 12.57 14.27 12.35
CA PRO A 113 12.25 13.76 13.67
C PRO A 113 10.74 13.93 13.88
N ASN A 114 9.97 12.86 13.63
CA ASN A 114 8.52 12.87 13.81
C ASN A 114 8.18 12.26 15.18
N PRO A 115 7.10 12.72 15.85
CA PRO A 115 6.68 12.24 17.17
C PRO A 115 6.41 10.73 17.16
N PRO A 116 6.47 10.05 18.33
CA PRO A 116 6.39 8.60 18.42
C PRO A 116 5.10 8.09 17.75
N ALA A 117 5.28 7.30 16.69
CA ALA A 117 4.22 6.54 16.06
C ALA A 117 3.59 5.57 17.08
N PRO A 118 2.28 5.26 16.97
CA PRO A 118 1.66 4.27 17.82
C PRO A 118 2.40 2.94 17.70
N VAL A 119 2.70 2.33 18.85
CA VAL A 119 3.35 1.02 18.96
C VAL A 119 2.67 0.02 18.04
N GLY A 120 3.42 -0.48 17.04
CA GLY A 120 2.92 -1.51 16.13
C GLY A 120 2.61 -2.79 16.89
N SER A 121 1.63 -3.54 16.43
CA SER A 121 1.25 -4.81 17.04
C SER A 121 2.22 -5.93 16.64
N ILE A 122 2.22 -7.04 17.39
CA ILE A 122 3.03 -8.23 17.04
C ILE A 122 2.70 -8.77 15.63
N ASP A 123 1.50 -8.48 15.12
CA ASP A 123 1.07 -8.85 13.78
C ASP A 123 1.89 -8.11 12.68
N ASP A 124 2.19 -6.83 12.88
CA ASP A 124 3.04 -6.02 11.99
C ASP A 124 4.45 -6.63 11.85
N LEU A 125 4.99 -7.16 12.95
CA LEU A 125 6.30 -7.82 12.95
C LEU A 125 6.30 -9.11 12.13
N ARG A 126 5.20 -9.87 12.16
CA ARG A 126 5.05 -11.09 11.37
C ARG A 126 4.96 -10.75 9.89
N GLN A 127 4.16 -9.75 9.51
CA GLN A 127 4.06 -9.31 8.13
C GLN A 127 5.39 -8.78 7.60
N LEU A 128 6.12 -7.97 8.38
CA LEU A 128 7.46 -7.53 8.02
C LEU A 128 8.43 -8.70 7.80
N ALA A 129 8.33 -9.75 8.61
CA ALA A 129 9.17 -10.94 8.46
C ALA A 129 8.83 -11.68 7.16
N GLU A 130 7.55 -11.83 6.83
CA GLU A 130 7.11 -12.41 5.55
C GLU A 130 7.57 -11.58 4.34
N LEU A 131 7.55 -10.25 4.44
CA LEU A 131 8.05 -9.36 3.38
C LEU A 131 9.56 -9.48 3.18
N LYS A 132 10.32 -9.60 4.27
CA LYS A 132 11.77 -9.83 4.23
C LYS A 132 12.08 -11.19 3.60
N ASP A 133 11.37 -12.24 4.03
CA ASP A 133 11.54 -13.60 3.50
C ASP A 133 11.18 -13.68 2.01
N SER A 134 10.15 -12.94 1.60
CA SER A 134 9.75 -12.81 0.20
C SER A 134 10.68 -11.92 -0.64
N GLY A 135 11.73 -11.33 -0.05
CA GLY A 135 12.66 -10.43 -0.72
C GLY A 135 12.05 -9.11 -1.18
N ILE A 136 10.90 -8.72 -0.61
CA ILE A 136 10.19 -7.47 -0.95
C ILE A 136 10.83 -6.27 -0.24
N ILE A 137 11.35 -6.47 0.97
CA ILE A 137 12.07 -5.44 1.74
C ILE A 137 13.49 -5.91 2.05
N THR A 138 14.39 -4.95 2.19
CA THR A 138 15.77 -5.24 2.58
C THR A 138 15.87 -5.61 4.07
N PRO A 139 16.91 -6.36 4.49
CA PRO A 139 17.13 -6.67 5.90
C PRO A 139 17.29 -5.41 6.77
N GLU A 140 17.86 -4.34 6.21
CA GLU A 140 18.02 -3.05 6.89
C GLU A 140 16.68 -2.36 7.13
N GLU A 141 15.80 -2.32 6.12
CA GLU A 141 14.44 -1.79 6.26
C GLU A 141 13.60 -2.60 7.27
N PHE A 142 13.81 -3.92 7.29
CA PHE A 142 13.15 -4.79 8.28
C PHE A 142 13.56 -4.44 9.71
N GLU A 143 14.85 -4.26 9.97
CA GLU A 143 15.33 -3.93 11.32
C GLU A 143 14.90 -2.54 11.78
N ALA A 144 14.93 -1.54 10.89
CA ALA A 144 14.47 -0.18 11.20
C ALA A 144 13.00 -0.19 11.63
N LYS A 145 12.13 -0.86 10.85
CA LYS A 145 10.70 -0.98 11.17
C LYS A 145 10.45 -1.84 12.40
N LYS A 146 11.21 -2.92 12.60
CA LYS A 146 11.12 -3.78 13.78
C LYS A 146 11.38 -3.01 15.08
N LYS A 147 12.43 -2.18 15.12
CA LYS A 147 12.75 -1.35 16.30
C LYS A 147 11.64 -0.34 16.58
N GLN A 148 11.14 0.30 15.53
CA GLN A 148 10.01 1.24 15.64
C GLN A 148 8.76 0.59 16.23
N ILE A 149 8.45 -0.66 15.83
CA ILE A 149 7.31 -1.41 16.35
C ILE A 149 7.52 -1.85 17.80
N LEU A 150 8.74 -2.25 18.15
CA LEU A 150 9.08 -2.68 19.51
C LEU A 150 9.27 -1.51 20.49
N GLY A 151 9.28 -0.27 20.01
CA GLY A 151 9.48 0.92 20.83
C GLY A 151 10.89 1.01 21.44
N LEU A 152 11.90 0.45 20.74
CA LEU A 152 13.30 0.35 21.19
C LEU A 152 14.21 1.40 20.54
#